data_AF-A0A933WEI3-F1
#
_entry.id   AF-A0A933WEI3-F1
#
_cell.length_a   1.000
_cell.length_b   1.000
_cell.length_c   1.000
_cell.angle_alpha   90.00
_cell.angle_beta   90.00
_cell.angle_gamma   90.00
#
_symmetry.space_group_name_H-M   'P 1'
#
loop_
_entity.id
_entity.type
_entity.pdbx_description
1 polymer ?
#
loop_
_entity_poly.entity_id
_entity_poly.type
_entity_poly.pdbx_seq_one_letter_code
_entity_poly.pdbx_strand_id
1 'polypeptide(L)' 'MAKIRKKLTAEQKRARKEAKAERRKKYQWVFMNGKQVRVKRPPTIDGMNVDEYILRNADPIWLHQNEMWEDIPTKDAG' A
#
# COMPACT_ATOMS: atom_id res chain seq x y z
N MET A 1 -17.60 41.79 1.29
CA MET A 1 -18.30 41.07 2.39
C MET A 1 -17.50 39.83 2.77
N ALA A 2 -17.17 39.66 4.05
CA ALA A 2 -16.46 38.47 4.52
C ALA A 2 -17.40 37.25 4.49
N LYS A 3 -17.02 36.19 3.78
CA LYS A 3 -17.83 34.98 3.63
C LYS A 3 -17.96 34.28 4.99
N ILE A 4 -19.16 34.27 5.57
CA ILE A 4 -19.44 33.60 6.86
C ILE A 4 -19.21 32.09 6.69
N ARG A 5 -18.18 31.55 7.36
CA ARG A 5 -17.91 30.11 7.37
C ARG A 5 -18.86 29.44 8.34
N LYS A 6 -19.88 28.74 7.82
CA LYS A 6 -20.76 27.89 8.64
C LYS A 6 -19.93 26.80 9.33
N LYS A 7 -20.11 26.63 10.63
CA LYS A 7 -19.50 25.52 11.39
C LYS A 7 -20.13 24.21 10.89
N LEU A 8 -19.29 23.19 10.69
CA LEU A 8 -19.75 21.86 10.30
C LEU A 8 -20.56 21.22 11.44
N THR A 9 -21.69 20.61 11.09
CA THR A 9 -22.50 19.80 12.01
C THR A 9 -21.74 18.55 12.44
N ALA A 10 -22.19 17.88 13.51
CA ALA A 10 -21.55 16.66 14.00
C ALA A 10 -21.55 15.55 12.94
N GLU A 11 -22.64 15.39 12.20
CA GLU A 11 -22.77 14.42 11.11
C GLU A 11 -21.80 14.70 9.95
N GLN A 12 -21.69 15.97 9.53
CA GLN A 12 -20.75 16.36 8.49
C GLN A 12 -19.29 16.07 8.89
N LYS A 13 -18.96 16.21 10.18
CA LYS A 13 -17.63 15.83 10.69
C LYS A 13 -17.41 14.32 10.63
N ARG A 14 -18.42 13.50 10.97
CA ARG A 14 -18.34 12.03 10.91
C ARG A 14 -18.14 11.54 9.48
N ALA A 15 -18.98 12.00 8.55
CA ALA A 15 -18.85 11.66 7.13
C ALA A 15 -17.46 12.04 6.57
N ARG A 16 -16.92 13.20 6.96
CA ARG A 16 -15.56 13.61 6.56
C ARG A 16 -14.47 12.70 7.15
N LYS A 17 -14.64 12.23 8.38
CA LYS A 17 -13.71 11.30 9.05
C LYS A 17 -13.71 9.94 8.35
N GLU A 18 -14.88 9.40 8.04
CA GLU A 18 -15.06 8.14 7.32
C GLU A 18 -14.45 8.20 5.92
N ALA A 19 -14.79 9.23 5.14
CA ALA A 19 -14.20 9.44 3.82
C ALA A 19 -12.66 9.58 3.87
N LYS A 20 -12.11 10.18 4.94
CA LYS A 20 -10.66 10.26 5.14
C LYS A 20 -10.07 8.89 5.48
N ALA A 21 -10.74 8.09 6.29
CA ALA A 21 -10.32 6.72 6.61
C ALA A 21 -10.32 5.83 5.37
N GLU A 22 -11.39 5.85 4.57
CA GLU A 22 -11.45 5.11 3.30
C GLU A 22 -10.35 5.51 2.33
N ARG A 23 -10.09 6.82 2.19
CA ARG A 23 -9.00 7.30 1.34
C ARG A 23 -7.62 6.85 1.84
N ARG A 24 -7.38 6.82 3.15
CA ARG A 24 -6.12 6.31 3.73
C ARG A 24 -5.92 4.82 3.49
N LYS A 25 -7.01 4.04 3.46
CA LYS A 25 -6.95 2.60 3.11
C LYS A 25 -6.60 2.39 1.64
N LYS A 26 -7.17 3.20 0.74
CA LYS A 26 -6.99 3.05 -0.72
C LYS A 26 -5.73 3.72 -1.28
N TYR A 27 -5.26 4.80 -0.65
CA TYR A 27 -4.20 5.65 -1.20
C TYR A 27 -3.15 6.02 -0.14
N GLN A 28 -1.93 6.23 -0.60
CA GLN A 28 -0.84 6.78 0.20
C GLN A 28 -0.18 7.97 -0.50
N TRP A 29 0.48 8.81 0.28
CA TRP A 29 1.33 9.87 -0.25
C TRP A 29 2.75 9.34 -0.36
N VAL A 30 3.33 9.49 -1.54
CA VAL A 30 4.74 9.20 -1.82
C VAL A 30 5.39 10.46 -2.34
N PHE A 31 6.70 10.56 -2.14
CA PHE A 31 7.48 11.63 -2.72
C PHE A 31 8.07 11.11 -4.03
N MET A 32 7.63 11.67 -5.16
CA MET A 32 8.15 11.34 -6.49
C MET A 32 8.75 12.60 -7.09
N ASN A 33 10.05 12.56 -7.40
CA ASN A 33 10.78 13.63 -8.09
C ASN A 33 10.59 15.03 -7.46
N GLY A 34 10.77 15.16 -6.14
CA GLY A 34 10.63 16.45 -5.47
C GLY A 34 9.18 16.86 -5.16
N LYS A 35 8.18 16.04 -5.53
CA LYS A 35 6.76 16.37 -5.37
C LYS A 35 6.05 15.32 -4.52
N GLN A 36 5.17 15.80 -3.64
CA GLN A 36 4.28 14.92 -2.88
C GLN A 36 3.10 14.52 -3.77
N VAL A 37 3.00 13.24 -4.11
CA VAL A 37 1.98 12.69 -5.03
C VAL A 37 1.17 11.61 -4.31
N ARG A 38 -0.14 11.57 -4.57
CA ARG A 38 -1.03 10.55 -4.02
C ARG A 38 -1.16 9.37 -4.99
N VAL A 39 -0.68 8.21 -4.57
CA VAL A 39 -0.72 6.95 -5.34
C VAL A 39 -1.66 5.94 -4.67
N LYS A 40 -2.17 4.98 -5.44
CA LYS A 40 -2.88 3.83 -4.87
C LYS A 40 -1.91 3.06 -3.96
N ARG A 41 -2.37 2.59 -2.80
CA ARG A 41 -1.53 1.73 -1.97
C ARG A 41 -1.20 0.46 -2.76
N PRO A 42 0.07 0.04 -2.83
CA PRO A 42 0.40 -1.24 -3.40
C PRO A 42 -0.36 -2.34 -2.63
N PRO A 43 -0.80 -3.41 -3.32
CA PRO A 43 -1.46 -4.53 -2.66
C PRO A 43 -0.54 -5.09 -1.57
N THR A 44 -1.13 -5.47 -0.45
CA THR A 44 -0.42 -6.04 0.71
C THR A 44 -1.15 -7.35 1.00
N ILE A 45 -0.44 -8.47 0.95
CA ILE A 45 -1.02 -9.80 1.22
C ILE A 45 -0.78 -10.09 2.71
N ASP A 46 -1.85 -10.29 3.48
CA ASP A 46 -1.79 -10.50 4.94
C ASP A 46 -0.97 -9.45 5.73
N GLY A 47 -0.93 -8.21 5.24
CA GLY A 47 -0.17 -7.12 5.85
C GLY A 47 1.33 -7.10 5.49
N MET A 48 1.76 -8.00 4.63
CA MET A 48 3.10 -8.14 4.08
C MET A 48 3.18 -7.62 2.64
N ASN A 49 4.32 -7.07 2.22
CA ASN A 49 4.52 -6.69 0.82
C ASN A 49 4.40 -7.94 -0.06
N VAL A 50 3.91 -7.80 -1.29
CA VAL A 50 3.75 -8.91 -2.24
C VAL A 50 5.07 -9.63 -2.45
N ASP A 51 6.18 -8.89 -2.61
CA ASP A 51 7.51 -9.47 -2.82
C ASP A 51 7.93 -10.34 -1.63
N GLU A 52 7.75 -9.82 -0.41
CA GLU A 52 8.07 -10.55 0.82
C GLU A 52 7.17 -11.78 1.01
N TYR A 53 5.89 -11.67 0.63
CA TYR A 53 4.97 -12.80 0.63
C TYR A 53 5.41 -13.89 -0.37
N ILE A 54 5.86 -13.50 -1.57
CA ILE A 54 6.37 -14.41 -2.58
C ILE A 54 7.62 -15.13 -2.07
N LEU A 55 8.62 -14.40 -1.56
CA LEU A 55 9.86 -15.00 -1.05
C LEU A 55 9.62 -16.02 0.07
N ARG A 56 8.63 -15.78 0.93
CA ARG A 56 8.33 -16.66 2.06
C ARG A 56 7.54 -17.91 1.68
N ASN A 57 6.71 -17.85 0.63
CA ASN A 57 5.73 -18.89 0.33
C ASN A 57 5.95 -19.59 -1.03
N ALA A 58 6.73 -19.01 -1.93
CA ALA A 58 6.96 -19.56 -3.25
C ALA A 58 7.89 -20.79 -3.17
N ASP A 59 7.56 -21.81 -3.95
CA ASP A 59 8.43 -22.95 -4.14
C ASP A 59 9.52 -22.63 -5.19
N PRO A 60 10.63 -23.38 -5.21
CA PRO A 60 11.71 -23.18 -6.18
C PRO A 60 11.25 -23.26 -7.65
N ILE A 61 10.18 -24.03 -7.92
CA ILE A 61 9.60 -24.19 -9.26
C ILE A 61 8.92 -22.89 -9.69
N TRP A 62 8.12 -22.28 -8.83
CA TRP A 62 7.45 -21.03 -9.08
C TRP A 62 8.44 -19.89 -9.27
N LEU A 63 9.51 -19.83 -8.44
CA LEU A 63 10.57 -18.84 -8.57
C LEU A 63 11.31 -18.95 -9.91
N HIS A 64 11.63 -20.17 -10.34
CA HIS A 64 12.21 -20.45 -11.66
C HIS A 64 11.29 -19.99 -12.80
N GLN A 65 9.98 -20.23 -12.70
CA GLN A 65 9.02 -19.83 -13.75
C GLN A 65 8.86 -18.30 -13.85
N ASN A 66 9.10 -17.56 -12.77
CA ASN A 66 9.02 -16.11 -12.72
C ASN A 66 10.40 -15.43 -12.84
N GLU A 67 11.42 -16.16 -13.29
CA GLU A 67 12.80 -15.67 -13.47
C GLU A 67 13.44 -15.08 -12.19
N MET A 68 12.97 -15.49 -11.01
CA MET A 68 13.49 -15.08 -9.71
C MET A 68 14.64 -15.99 -9.25
N TRP A 69 15.66 -16.12 -10.08
CA TRP A 69 16.77 -17.07 -9.91
C TRP A 69 17.57 -16.85 -8.63
N GLU A 70 17.78 -15.58 -8.27
CA GLU A 70 18.54 -15.17 -7.07
C GLU A 70 17.87 -15.62 -5.76
N ASP A 71 16.56 -15.84 -5.81
CA ASP A 71 15.76 -16.21 -4.64
C ASP A 71 15.56 -17.74 -4.54
N ILE A 72 16.03 -18.51 -5.52
CA ILE A 72 15.94 -19.97 -5.49
C ILE A 72 16.90 -20.50 -4.43
N PRO A 73 16.43 -21.21 -3.39
CA PRO A 73 17.31 -21.78 -2.39
C PRO A 73 18.23 -22.83 -3.03
N THR A 74 19.51 -22.50 -3.13
CA THR A 74 20.55 -23.44 -3.58
C THR A 74 20.74 -24.51 -2.51
N LYS A 75 20.83 -25.78 -2.92
CA LYS A 75 20.99 -26.95 -2.02
C LYS A 75 22.31 -26.98 -1.22
N ASP A 76 23.13 -25.94 -1.32
CA ASP A 76 24.49 -25.87 -0.75
C ASP A 76 24.57 -25.14 0.60
N ALA A 77 23.42 -24.83 1.22
CA ALA A 77 23.37 -24.42 2.61
C ALA A 77 23.22 -25.65 3.53
N GLY A 78 24.36 -26.27 3.84
CA GLY A 78 24.69 -27.17 4.97
C GLY A 78 23.58 -27.96 5.66
#